data_AF-A0A0B5DXH0-F1
#
_entry.id   AF-A0A0B5DXH0-F1
#
_cell.length_a   1.000
_cell.length_b   1.000
_cell.length_c   1.000
_cell.angle_alpha   90.00
_cell.angle_beta   90.00
_cell.angle_gamma   90.00
#
_symmetry.space_group_name_H-M   'P 1'
#
loop_
_entity.id
_entity.type
_entity.pdbx_description
1 polymer ?
#
loop_
_entity_poly.entity_id
_entity_poly.type
_entity_poly.pdbx_seq_one_letter_code
_entity_poly.pdbx_strand_id
1 'polypeptide(L)'
;MSKFEQMSADKSQLDASFDDVLRALRSPETGALSLEQVQALFAQVVRVYAGLRENDEGVAAFPRNHDISATEVAIAATGILDAADMAAFELGMWQTLKH
;
A
#
# COMPACT_ATOMS: atom_id res chain seq x y z
N MET A 1 17.61 30.70 -6.14
CA MET A 1 17.71 29.34 -5.59
C MET A 1 18.14 28.42 -6.71
N SER A 2 19.18 27.62 -6.49
CA SER A 2 19.64 26.57 -7.41
C SER A 2 18.64 25.42 -7.46
N LYS A 3 18.56 24.70 -8.59
CA LYS A 3 17.68 23.53 -8.78
C LYS A 3 17.87 22.46 -7.69
N PHE A 4 19.10 22.32 -7.19
CA PHE A 4 19.41 21.39 -6.11
C PHE A 4 18.83 21.82 -4.75
N GLU A 5 18.79 23.12 -4.46
CA GLU A 5 18.20 23.66 -3.23
C GLU A 5 16.68 23.47 -3.23
N GLN A 6 16.04 23.67 -4.39
CA GLN A 6 14.60 23.42 -4.57
C GLN A 6 14.25 21.94 -4.40
N MET A 7 14.98 21.03 -5.06
CA MET A 7 14.73 19.59 -4.91
C MET A 7 14.92 19.09 -3.47
N SER A 8 15.90 19.62 -2.75
CA SER A 8 16.12 19.29 -1.34
C SER A 8 14.99 19.83 -0.45
N ALA A 9 14.52 21.05 -0.70
CA ALA A 9 13.40 21.64 0.01
C ALA A 9 12.09 20.88 -0.25
N ASP A 10 11.79 20.56 -1.52
CA ASP A 10 10.60 19.79 -1.91
C ASP A 10 10.60 18.40 -1.26
N LYS A 11 11.75 17.73 -1.25
CA LYS A 11 11.91 16.44 -0.57
C LYS A 11 11.63 16.57 0.93
N SER A 12 12.19 17.58 1.59
CA SER A 12 11.98 17.78 3.03
C SER A 12 10.53 18.08 3.39
N GLN A 13 9.82 18.82 2.54
CA GLN A 13 8.40 19.11 2.71
C GLN A 13 7.55 17.86 2.51
N LEU A 14 7.89 17.04 1.52
CA LEU A 14 7.22 15.77 1.28
C LEU A 14 7.45 14.78 2.42
N ASP A 15 8.68 14.70 2.94
CA ASP A 15 9.02 13.84 4.09
C ASP A 15 8.19 14.23 5.33
N ALA A 16 8.07 15.53 5.62
CA ALA A 16 7.24 16.02 6.72
C ALA A 16 5.75 15.69 6.51
N SER A 17 5.24 15.85 5.29
CA SER A 17 3.85 15.55 4.95
C SER A 17 3.56 14.05 5.05
N PHE A 18 4.52 13.21 4.68
CA PHE A 18 4.44 11.76 4.79
C PHE A 18 4.37 11.32 6.26
N ASP A 19 5.20 11.90 7.13
CA ASP A 19 5.16 11.62 8.57
C ASP A 19 3.81 12.01 9.20
N ASP A 20 3.22 13.12 8.76
CA ASP A 20 1.90 13.54 9.23
C ASP A 20 0.79 12.57 8.78
N VAL A 21 0.83 12.10 7.52
CA VAL A 21 -0.10 11.07 7.02
C VAL A 21 0.07 9.75 7.77
N LEU A 22 1.32 9.30 8.00
CA LEU A 22 1.57 8.09 8.79
C LEU A 22 1.07 8.22 10.23
N ARG A 23 1.23 9.40 10.85
CA ARG A 23 0.70 9.66 12.19
C ARG A 23 -0.83 9.55 12.20
N ALA A 24 -1.50 10.14 11.21
CA ALA A 24 -2.95 10.05 11.08
C ALA A 24 -3.44 8.61 10.85
N LEU A 25 -2.73 7.81 10.06
CA LEU A 25 -3.05 6.40 9.83
C LEU A 25 -2.89 5.51 11.09
N ARG A 26 -1.95 5.86 11.99
CA ARG A 26 -1.74 5.12 13.25
C ARG A 26 -2.76 5.45 14.34
N SER A 27 -3.54 6.52 14.16
CA SER A 27 -4.55 6.99 15.11
C SER A 27 -5.89 7.26 14.39
N PRO A 28 -6.50 6.25 13.74
CA PRO A 28 -7.70 6.44 12.94
C PRO A 28 -8.90 7.00 13.73
N GLU A 29 -8.93 6.78 15.04
CA GLU A 29 -9.95 7.28 15.97
C GLU A 29 -9.99 8.81 16.07
N THR A 30 -8.90 9.51 15.70
CA THR A 30 -8.88 10.98 15.72
C THR A 30 -9.62 11.58 14.53
N GLY A 31 -9.98 10.77 13.53
CA GLY A 31 -10.65 11.24 12.31
C GLY A 31 -9.81 12.22 11.49
N ALA A 32 -8.48 12.18 11.63
CA ALA A 32 -7.57 13.09 10.93
C ALA A 32 -7.53 12.87 9.41
N LEU A 33 -7.91 11.68 8.94
CA LEU A 33 -8.16 11.37 7.54
C LEU A 33 -9.61 10.91 7.38
N SER A 34 -10.29 11.42 6.36
CA SER A 34 -11.60 10.90 5.96
C SER A 34 -11.45 9.50 5.31
N LEU A 35 -12.54 8.74 5.30
CA LEU A 35 -12.56 7.44 4.61
C LEU A 35 -12.16 7.56 3.14
N GLU A 36 -12.64 8.59 2.44
CA GLU A 36 -12.30 8.84 1.03
C GLU A 36 -10.81 9.11 0.82
N GLN A 37 -10.17 9.84 1.75
CA GLN A 37 -8.72 10.08 1.70
C GLN A 37 -7.92 8.79 1.90
N VAL A 38 -8.35 7.93 2.83
CA VAL A 38 -7.73 6.61 3.04
C VAL A 38 -7.89 5.74 1.79
N GLN A 39 -9.08 5.70 1.20
CA GLN A 39 -9.35 4.95 -0.03
C GLN A 39 -8.50 5.44 -1.21
N ALA A 40 -8.39 6.76 -1.39
CA ALA A 40 -7.57 7.34 -2.45
C ALA A 40 -6.07 7.03 -2.28
N LEU A 41 -5.56 7.13 -1.05
CA LEU A 41 -4.19 6.76 -0.72
C LEU A 41 -3.93 5.28 -1.02
N PHE A 42 -4.83 4.41 -0.54
CA PHE A 42 -4.70 2.97 -0.71
C PHE A 42 -4.70 2.55 -2.18
N ALA A 43 -5.58 3.14 -3.00
CA ALA A 43 -5.63 2.88 -4.44
C ALA A 43 -4.29 3.19 -5.15
N GLN A 44 -3.62 4.30 -4.78
CA GLN A 44 -2.32 4.63 -5.37
C GLN A 44 -1.21 3.73 -4.85
N VAL A 45 -1.22 3.36 -3.57
CA VAL A 45 -0.25 2.41 -3.00
C VAL A 45 -0.33 1.06 -3.71
N VAL A 46 -1.53 0.51 -3.91
CA VAL A 46 -1.74 -0.74 -4.64
C VAL A 46 -1.20 -0.64 -6.06
N ARG A 47 -1.53 0.44 -6.79
CA ARG A 47 -1.06 0.66 -8.17
C ARG A 47 0.47 0.71 -8.26
N VAL A 48 1.12 1.50 -7.40
CA VAL A 48 2.58 1.64 -7.39
C VAL A 48 3.23 0.32 -7.02
N TYR A 49 2.74 -0.34 -5.98
CA TYR A 49 3.29 -1.60 -5.52
C TYR A 49 3.18 -2.71 -6.57
N ALA A 50 2.03 -2.82 -7.26
CA ALA A 50 1.86 -3.75 -8.37
C ALA A 50 2.89 -3.48 -9.48
N GLY A 51 3.07 -2.22 -9.89
CA GLY A 51 4.06 -1.87 -10.90
C GLY A 51 5.51 -2.13 -10.47
N LEU A 52 5.85 -1.95 -9.19
CA LEU A 52 7.18 -2.33 -8.68
C LEU A 52 7.39 -3.83 -8.74
N ARG A 53 6.39 -4.62 -8.32
CA ARG A 53 6.41 -6.09 -8.32
C ARG A 53 6.49 -6.70 -9.72
N GLU A 54 5.85 -6.09 -10.71
CA GLU A 54 5.95 -6.53 -12.11
C GLU A 54 7.37 -6.42 -12.67
N ASN A 55 8.17 -5.47 -12.17
CA ASN A 55 9.54 -5.24 -12.63
C ASN A 55 10.59 -5.96 -11.77
N ASP A 56 10.27 -6.27 -10.51
CA ASP A 56 11.17 -6.95 -9.57
C ASP A 56 10.35 -7.76 -8.54
N GLU A 57 10.38 -9.09 -8.68
CA GLU A 57 9.73 -10.03 -7.77
C GLU A 57 10.29 -9.96 -6.33
N GLY A 58 11.52 -9.45 -6.16
CA GLY A 58 12.21 -9.30 -4.89
C GLY A 58 11.71 -8.13 -4.02
N VAL A 59 10.86 -7.25 -4.57
CA VAL A 59 10.29 -6.12 -3.81
C VAL A 59 9.41 -6.67 -2.69
N ALA A 60 9.77 -6.41 -1.43
CA ALA A 60 8.96 -6.82 -0.28
C ALA A 60 7.75 -5.89 -0.11
N ALA A 61 6.58 -6.46 0.27
CA ALA A 61 5.37 -5.69 0.57
C ALA A 61 5.54 -4.79 1.81
N PHE A 62 6.35 -5.26 2.76
CA PHE A 62 6.51 -4.66 4.07
C PHE A 62 7.99 -4.53 4.44
N PRO A 63 8.37 -3.52 5.24
CA PRO A 63 9.71 -3.41 5.78
C PRO A 63 10.00 -4.55 6.77
N ARG A 64 11.28 -4.92 6.96
CA ARG A 64 11.67 -6.08 7.79
C ARG A 64 11.12 -6.09 9.22
N ASN A 65 10.86 -4.93 9.81
CA ASN A 65 10.39 -4.77 11.18
C ASN A 65 8.95 -4.23 11.24
N HIS A 66 8.08 -4.66 10.33
CA HIS A 66 6.65 -4.33 10.41
C HIS A 66 5.96 -5.07 11.56
N ASP A 67 4.85 -4.53 12.03
CA ASP A 67 4.00 -5.06 13.10
C ASP A 67 2.69 -5.71 12.60
N ILE A 68 2.45 -5.68 11.29
CA ILE A 68 1.26 -6.29 10.65
C ILE A 68 1.25 -7.81 10.82
N SER A 69 0.13 -8.35 11.31
CA SER A 69 -0.10 -9.79 11.47
C SER A 69 -0.54 -10.48 10.18
N ALA A 70 -0.33 -11.80 10.10
CA ALA A 70 -0.81 -12.61 8.97
C ALA A 70 -2.33 -12.51 8.76
N THR A 71 -3.10 -12.36 9.84
CA THR A 71 -4.56 -12.20 9.78
C THR A 71 -4.96 -10.87 9.14
N GLU A 72 -4.30 -9.77 9.50
CA GLU A 72 -4.55 -8.47 8.88
C GLU A 72 -4.20 -8.47 7.39
N VAL A 73 -3.10 -9.11 7.02
CA VAL A 73 -2.73 -9.31 5.61
C VAL A 73 -3.82 -10.07 4.87
N ALA A 74 -4.32 -11.17 5.44
CA ALA A 74 -5.37 -11.97 4.82
C ALA A 74 -6.65 -11.16 4.62
N ILE A 75 -7.12 -10.45 5.66
CA ILE A 75 -8.32 -9.61 5.60
C ILE A 75 -8.18 -8.54 4.51
N ALA A 76 -7.05 -7.82 4.49
CA ALA A 76 -6.80 -6.78 3.49
C ALA A 76 -6.77 -7.35 2.08
N ALA A 77 -6.03 -8.45 1.87
CA ALA A 77 -5.92 -9.09 0.55
C ALA A 77 -7.28 -9.59 0.05
N THR A 78 -8.07 -10.29 0.88
CA THR A 78 -9.38 -10.79 0.47
C THR A 78 -10.37 -9.66 0.21
N GLY A 79 -10.34 -8.60 1.02
CA GLY A 79 -11.19 -7.42 0.81
C GLY A 79 -10.86 -6.68 -0.49
N ILE A 80 -9.58 -6.60 -0.87
CA ILE A 80 -9.15 -6.02 -2.16
C ILE A 80 -9.66 -6.88 -3.32
N LEU A 81 -9.52 -8.20 -3.24
CA LEU A 81 -9.97 -9.11 -4.29
C LEU A 81 -11.49 -9.00 -4.49
N ASP A 82 -12.25 -9.01 -3.40
CA ASP A 82 -13.71 -8.82 -3.43
C ASP A 82 -14.10 -7.47 -4.04
N ALA A 83 -13.44 -6.38 -3.64
CA ALA A 83 -13.67 -5.05 -4.20
C ALA A 83 -13.30 -4.92 -5.69
N ALA A 84 -12.42 -5.79 -6.19
CA ALA A 84 -12.04 -5.88 -7.60
C ALA A 84 -12.91 -6.87 -8.40
N ASP A 85 -14.01 -7.37 -7.81
CA ASP A 85 -14.88 -8.42 -8.37
C ASP A 85 -14.10 -9.69 -8.75
N MET A 86 -13.01 -9.96 -8.02
CA MET A 86 -12.23 -11.18 -8.15
C MET A 86 -12.71 -12.19 -7.11
N ALA A 87 -13.33 -13.27 -7.58
CA ALA A 87 -13.61 -14.41 -6.71
C ALA A 87 -12.28 -14.95 -6.15
N ALA A 88 -12.07 -14.84 -4.84
CA ALA A 88 -10.90 -15.38 -4.15
C ALA A 88 -10.77 -16.92 -4.26
N PHE A 89 -11.75 -17.59 -4.88
CA PHE A 89 -11.79 -19.03 -5.11
C PHE A 89 -12.27 -19.37 -6.53
N GLU A 90 -11.31 -19.49 -7.44
CA GLU A 90 -11.26 -20.64 -8.36
C GLU A 90 -9.95 -21.38 -8.06
N LEU A 91 -9.88 -22.01 -6.88
CA LEU A 91 -8.76 -22.91 -6.51
C LEU A 91 -8.53 -24.03 -7.55
N GLY A 92 -9.48 -24.27 -8.45
CA GLY A 92 -9.34 -25.15 -9.61
C GLY A 92 -8.33 -24.67 -10.66
N MET A 93 -8.10 -23.35 -10.81
CA MET A 93 -7.19 -22.82 -11.84
C MET A 93 -5.70 -22.90 -11.48
N TRP A 94 -5.35 -23.02 -10.20
CA TRP A 94 -3.95 -23.12 -9.76
C TRP A 94 -3.49 -24.59 -9.60
N GLN A 95 -4.42 -25.55 -9.53
CA GLN A 95 -4.11 -26.99 -9.49
C GLN A 95 -3.83 -27.59 -10.88
N THR A 96 -4.28 -26.95 -11.96
CA THR A 96 -4.07 -27.41 -13.34
C THR A 96 -2.66 -27.16 -13.88
N LEU A 97 -1.81 -26.42 -13.15
CA LEU A 97 -0.39 -26.24 -13.48
C LEU A 97 0.50 -27.39 -12.96
N LYS A 98 -0.08 -28.45 -12.40
CA LYS A 98 0.61 -29.74 -12.18
C LYS A 98 0.25 -30.75 -13.26
N HIS A 99 0.70 -30.51 -14.49
CA HIS A 99 0.92 -31.55 -15.49
C HIS A 99 2.24 -31.32 -16.20
#